data_AF-A0A1H7REX2-F1
#
_entry.id   AF-A0A1H7REX2-F1
#
_cell.length_a   1.000
_cell.length_b   1.000
_cell.length_c   1.000
_cell.angle_alpha   90.00
_cell.angle_beta   90.00
_cell.angle_gamma   90.00
#
_symmetry.space_group_name_H-M   'P 1'
#
loop_
_entity.id
_entity.type
_entity.pdbx_description
1 polymer ?
#
loop_
_entity_poly.entity_id
_entity_poly.type
_entity_poly.pdbx_seq_one_letter_code
_entity_poly.pdbx_strand_id
1 'polypeptide(L)'
;MFQALAAEAVRRGHRVIERPVSDYHRSRPYYYNGRHHPSSYSRREGEIDIVIDSFGYTVTIQQESPQSSDPTKAARLVIEVPRYRATRQCAWRDRQRWTVEELLPVVLAELELRAVEDQQRAIDEERAKAERQVRWEAAMTAANEQAIHEQYAERLREQAQQWRQAEGLRAYCSALEARLSQPQAGDDASAMESARQWLAWARAHVLALDPLQGLPTMPEARKVKPEDLKPFLGEWSPHGPEGNRYGWE
;
A
#
# COMPACT_ATOMS: atom_id res chain seq x y z
N MET A 1 7.46 -43.89 15.15
CA MET A 1 6.47 -42.80 15.00
C MET A 1 6.63 -41.97 13.75
N PHE A 2 7.74 -41.27 13.52
CA PHE A 2 7.95 -40.47 12.29
C PHE A 2 7.75 -41.25 10.98
N GLN A 3 8.23 -42.49 10.92
CA GLN A 3 8.01 -43.35 9.76
C GLN A 3 6.54 -43.67 9.50
N ALA A 4 5.72 -43.82 10.55
CA ALA A 4 4.29 -44.07 10.40
C ALA A 4 3.55 -42.82 9.90
N LEU A 5 3.88 -41.65 10.45
CA LEU A 5 3.35 -40.36 9.98
C LEU A 5 3.77 -40.08 8.53
N ALA A 6 5.04 -40.30 8.19
CA ALA A 6 5.55 -40.12 6.85
C ALA A 6 4.91 -41.10 5.85
N ALA A 7 4.79 -42.38 6.22
CA ALA A 7 4.12 -43.38 5.39
C ALA A 7 2.64 -43.04 5.15
N GLU A 8 1.93 -42.60 6.19
CA GLU A 8 0.53 -42.18 6.07
C GLU A 8 0.39 -40.91 5.23
N ALA A 9 1.27 -39.92 5.40
CA ALA A 9 1.29 -38.71 4.56
C ALA A 9 1.54 -39.04 3.08
N VAL A 10 2.53 -39.89 2.79
CA VAL A 10 2.82 -40.36 1.43
C VAL A 10 1.67 -41.18 0.85
N ARG A 11 1.02 -42.04 1.65
CA ARG A 11 -0.17 -42.81 1.25
C ARG A 11 -1.31 -41.91 0.80
N ARG A 12 -1.43 -40.71 1.39
CA ARG A 12 -2.42 -39.69 1.03
C ARG A 12 -1.97 -38.76 -0.11
N GLY A 13 -0.77 -38.97 -0.66
CA GLY A 13 -0.23 -38.19 -1.78
C GLY A 13 0.58 -36.95 -1.38
N HIS A 14 0.86 -36.76 -0.09
CA HIS A 14 1.60 -35.60 0.40
C HIS A 14 3.11 -35.83 0.33
N ARG A 15 3.88 -34.77 0.13
CA ARG A 15 5.35 -34.84 0.13
C ARG A 15 5.88 -34.63 1.54
N VAL A 16 6.83 -35.45 1.96
CA VAL A 16 7.48 -35.34 3.27
C VAL A 16 8.93 -34.90 3.08
N ILE A 17 9.36 -33.88 3.84
CA ILE A 17 10.74 -33.41 3.86
C ILE A 17 11.24 -33.59 5.30
N GLU A 18 12.30 -34.37 5.47
CA GLU A 18 12.94 -34.52 6.77
C GLU A 18 13.64 -33.22 7.17
N ARG A 19 13.43 -32.78 8.42
CA ARG A 19 14.21 -31.69 9.00
C ARG A 19 15.24 -32.24 9.98
N PRO A 20 16.53 -31.91 9.83
CA PRO A 20 17.50 -32.20 10.86
C PRO A 20 17.16 -31.38 12.10
N VAL A 21 16.94 -32.06 13.23
CA VAL A 21 16.64 -31.39 14.49
C VAL A 21 17.94 -31.07 15.20
N SER A 22 18.07 -29.84 15.70
CA SER A 22 19.11 -29.54 16.69
C SER A 22 18.80 -30.32 17.97
N ASP A 23 19.73 -31.17 18.43
CA ASP A 23 19.62 -32.00 19.64
C ASP A 23 19.26 -31.23 20.93
N TYR A 24 19.23 -29.89 20.88
CA TYR A 24 19.06 -29.01 22.03
C TYR A 24 17.97 -27.95 21.80
N HIS A 25 16.73 -28.26 22.21
CA HIS A 25 15.73 -27.22 22.47
C HIS A 25 15.57 -27.04 23.98
N ARG A 26 16.16 -25.96 24.50
CA ARG A 26 15.99 -25.54 25.90
C ARG A 26 14.91 -24.47 25.95
N SER A 27 13.78 -24.78 26.60
CA SER A 27 12.79 -23.74 26.89
C SER A 27 13.41 -22.74 27.87
N ARG A 28 13.19 -21.43 27.64
CA ARG A 28 13.61 -20.41 28.61
C ARG A 28 12.71 -20.50 29.85
N PRO A 29 13.29 -20.38 31.05
CA PRO A 29 12.48 -20.33 32.27
C PRO A 29 11.52 -19.14 32.18
N TYR A 30 10.28 -19.32 32.63
CA TYR A 30 9.27 -18.27 32.62
C TYR A 30 8.46 -18.29 33.92
N TYR A 31 7.91 -17.13 34.27
CA TYR A 31 7.00 -16.98 35.38
C TYR A 31 5.57 -16.89 34.86
N TYR A 32 4.68 -17.73 35.39
CA TYR A 32 3.26 -17.68 35.07
C TYR A 32 2.45 -17.91 36.34
N ASN A 33 1.44 -17.07 36.57
CA ASN A 33 0.54 -17.13 37.72
C ASN A 33 1.27 -17.27 39.08
N GLY A 34 2.32 -16.46 39.29
CA GLY A 34 3.11 -16.46 40.53
C GLY A 34 4.00 -17.70 40.74
N ARG A 35 4.05 -18.64 39.79
CA ARG A 35 4.92 -19.82 39.87
C ARG A 35 6.09 -19.71 38.89
N HIS A 36 7.27 -20.08 39.38
CA HIS A 36 8.47 -20.23 38.57
C HIS A 36 8.42 -21.56 37.82
N HIS A 37 8.44 -21.49 36.49
CA HIS A 37 8.60 -22.66 35.64
C HIS A 37 10.06 -22.71 35.16
N PRO A 38 10.89 -23.64 35.69
CA PRO A 38 12.28 -23.75 35.32
C PRO A 38 12.42 -24.16 33.84
N SER A 39 13.61 -23.93 33.27
CA SER A 39 13.91 -24.39 31.91
C SER A 39 13.68 -25.90 31.82
N SER A 40 12.74 -26.31 30.97
CA SER A 40 12.47 -27.71 30.70
C SER A 40 13.30 -28.20 29.51
N TYR A 41 13.80 -29.42 29.61
CA TYR A 41 14.44 -30.11 28.50
C TYR A 41 13.38 -30.94 27.78
N SER A 42 13.05 -30.59 26.54
CA SER A 42 12.28 -31.45 25.65
C SER A 42 13.26 -32.18 24.75
N ARG A 43 13.46 -33.49 24.97
CA ARG A 43 14.16 -34.32 23.99
C ARG A 43 13.24 -34.41 22.77
N ARG A 44 13.56 -33.64 21.72
CA ARG A 44 12.81 -33.70 20.46
C ARG A 44 13.09 -35.04 19.82
N GLU A 45 12.05 -35.80 19.48
CA GLU A 45 12.25 -37.05 18.74
C GLU A 45 12.46 -36.77 17.25
N GLY A 46 11.96 -35.63 16.73
CA GLY A 46 12.18 -35.19 15.35
C GLY A 46 11.30 -34.01 14.90
N GLU A 47 11.56 -33.48 13.70
CA GLU A 47 10.71 -32.56 12.96
C GLU A 47 10.61 -33.07 11.52
N ILE A 48 9.41 -33.03 10.93
CA ILE A 48 9.22 -33.27 9.50
C ILE A 48 8.35 -32.17 8.92
N ASP A 49 8.65 -31.71 7.71
CA ASP A 49 7.75 -30.86 6.95
C ASP A 49 6.84 -31.75 6.11
N ILE A 50 5.53 -31.61 6.30
CA ILE A 50 4.52 -32.21 5.43
C ILE A 50 4.08 -31.13 4.46
N VAL A 51 4.33 -31.36 3.17
CA VAL A 51 3.92 -30.46 2.09
C VAL A 51 2.66 -30.99 1.44
N ILE A 52 1.59 -30.21 1.57
CA ILE A 52 0.29 -30.44 0.95
C ILE A 52 0.13 -29.35 -0.11
N ASP A 53 0.04 -29.77 -1.37
CA ASP A 53 0.10 -28.89 -2.54
C ASP A 53 1.36 -27.99 -2.52
N SER A 54 1.18 -26.68 -2.34
CA SER A 54 2.23 -25.67 -2.22
C SER A 54 2.54 -25.26 -0.77
N PHE A 55 1.85 -25.82 0.22
CA PHE A 55 1.94 -25.39 1.62
C PHE A 55 2.70 -26.40 2.46
N GLY A 56 3.78 -25.95 3.10
CA GLY A 56 4.59 -26.76 4.01
C GLY A 56 4.19 -26.54 5.47
N TYR A 57 3.94 -27.63 6.19
CA TYR A 57 3.63 -27.61 7.62
C TYR A 57 4.69 -28.38 8.39
N THR A 58 5.40 -27.68 9.28
CA THR A 58 6.37 -28.32 10.18
C THR A 58 5.63 -29.05 11.30
N VAL A 59 5.71 -30.38 11.30
CA VAL A 59 5.18 -31.26 12.34
C VAL A 59 6.31 -31.71 13.26
N THR A 60 6.14 -31.46 14.54
CA THR A 60 7.09 -31.85 15.60
C THR A 60 6.51 -33.01 16.39
N ILE A 61 7.33 -34.02 16.71
CA ILE A 61 6.98 -35.08 17.67
C ILE A 61 8.00 -35.06 18.80
N GLN A 62 7.52 -35.05 20.04
CA GLN A 62 8.35 -35.00 21.23
C GLN A 62 7.67 -35.73 22.40
N GLN A 63 8.45 -36.04 23.44
CA GLN A 63 7.89 -36.56 24.69
C GLN A 63 7.17 -35.45 25.45
N GLU A 64 5.97 -35.74 25.97
CA GLU A 64 5.14 -34.79 26.72
C GLU A 64 5.78 -34.45 28.08
N SER A 65 6.44 -35.41 28.73
CA SER A 65 7.02 -35.24 30.07
C SER A 65 8.31 -36.05 30.24
N PRO A 66 9.37 -35.75 29.46
CA PRO A 66 10.62 -36.54 29.43
C PRO A 66 11.35 -36.61 30.77
N GLN A 67 11.07 -35.68 31.69
CA GLN A 67 11.68 -35.60 33.02
C GLN A 67 10.84 -36.29 34.11
N SER A 68 9.76 -36.98 33.75
CA SER A 68 8.90 -37.66 34.73
C SER A 68 9.59 -38.88 35.33
N SER A 69 9.47 -39.06 36.64
CA SER A 69 9.89 -40.28 37.34
C SER A 69 8.93 -41.46 37.13
N ASP A 70 7.73 -41.20 36.61
CA ASP A 70 6.77 -42.22 36.19
C ASP A 70 7.08 -42.63 34.73
N PRO A 71 7.52 -43.87 34.49
CA PRO A 71 7.92 -44.32 33.16
C PRO A 71 6.76 -44.25 32.16
N THR A 72 5.51 -44.40 32.62
CA THR A 72 4.31 -44.30 31.78
C THR A 72 4.09 -42.87 31.30
N LYS A 73 4.37 -41.87 32.14
CA LYS A 73 4.25 -40.46 31.78
C LYS A 73 5.44 -39.99 30.96
N ALA A 74 6.64 -40.52 31.21
CA ALA A 74 7.84 -40.22 30.44
C ALA A 74 7.74 -40.70 28.98
N ALA A 75 7.04 -41.82 28.74
CA ALA A 75 6.84 -42.39 27.41
C ALA A 75 5.74 -41.72 26.57
N ARG A 76 4.92 -40.83 27.14
CA ARG A 76 3.84 -40.16 26.38
C ARG A 76 4.40 -39.21 25.34
N LEU A 77 3.84 -39.26 24.14
CA LEU A 77 4.20 -38.40 23.01
C LEU A 77 3.20 -37.26 22.82
N VAL A 78 3.67 -36.20 22.15
CA VAL A 78 2.86 -35.11 21.63
C VAL A 78 3.29 -34.79 20.20
N ILE A 79 2.31 -34.72 19.29
CA ILE A 79 2.44 -34.09 17.98
C ILE A 79 2.07 -32.63 18.13
N GLU A 80 2.92 -31.74 17.60
CA GLU A 80 2.64 -30.31 17.45
C GLU A 80 2.74 -29.92 15.97
N VAL A 81 1.78 -29.13 15.51
CA VAL A 81 1.78 -28.50 14.18
C VAL A 81 1.85 -26.99 14.37
N PRO A 82 2.15 -26.19 13.32
CA PRO A 82 2.25 -24.75 13.47
C PRO A 82 0.95 -24.18 14.03
N ARG A 83 1.03 -23.15 14.88
CA ARG A 83 -0.19 -22.47 15.32
C ARG A 83 -0.89 -21.89 14.10
N TYR A 84 -2.20 -22.06 14.04
CA TYR A 84 -2.98 -21.68 12.87
C TYR A 84 -4.32 -21.11 13.33
N ARG A 85 -4.49 -19.79 13.19
CA ARG A 85 -5.61 -19.03 13.79
C ARG A 85 -5.71 -19.25 15.32
N ALA A 86 -6.47 -18.41 16.02
CA ALA A 86 -6.51 -18.47 17.49
C ALA A 86 -7.27 -19.69 18.04
N THR A 87 -8.12 -20.34 17.23
CA THR A 87 -9.13 -21.31 17.70
C THR A 87 -8.85 -22.77 17.28
N ARG A 88 -7.87 -23.03 16.42
CA ARG A 88 -7.63 -24.39 15.89
C ARG A 88 -6.70 -25.18 16.79
N GLN A 89 -6.94 -26.47 16.86
CA GLN A 89 -6.09 -27.40 17.59
C GLN A 89 -4.72 -27.48 16.91
N CYS A 90 -3.64 -27.30 17.67
CA CYS A 90 -2.27 -27.39 17.17
C CYS A 90 -1.44 -28.48 17.85
N ALA A 91 -2.04 -29.22 18.79
CA ALA A 91 -1.34 -30.29 19.50
C ALA A 91 -2.26 -31.48 19.82
N TRP A 92 -1.71 -32.69 19.70
CA TRP A 92 -2.35 -33.96 20.00
C TRP A 92 -1.39 -34.81 20.84
N ARG A 93 -1.87 -35.41 21.93
CA ARG A 93 -1.02 -35.93 23.02
C ARG A 93 -1.50 -37.27 23.49
N ASP A 94 -0.64 -38.23 23.80
CA ASP A 94 -1.09 -39.54 24.30
C ASP A 94 -1.99 -39.40 25.51
N ARG A 95 -3.08 -40.16 25.52
CA ARG A 95 -4.02 -40.23 26.65
C ARG A 95 -4.32 -41.69 26.98
N GLN A 96 -5.03 -41.91 28.08
CA GLN A 96 -5.35 -43.25 28.56
C GLN A 96 -6.23 -44.05 27.58
N ARG A 97 -6.98 -43.37 26.70
CA ARG A 97 -7.96 -43.99 25.79
C ARG A 97 -7.52 -44.06 24.34
N TRP A 98 -6.46 -43.36 23.95
CA TRP A 98 -6.00 -43.27 22.58
C TRP A 98 -4.55 -42.84 22.52
N THR A 99 -3.85 -43.31 21.50
CA THR A 99 -2.44 -42.93 21.26
C THR A 99 -2.31 -41.93 20.12
N VAL A 100 -1.17 -41.26 20.05
CA VAL A 100 -0.86 -40.29 19.01
C VAL A 100 -0.75 -40.97 17.63
N GLU A 101 -0.34 -42.24 17.56
CA GLU A 101 -0.37 -43.08 16.36
C GLU A 101 -1.79 -43.19 15.77
N GLU A 102 -2.79 -43.42 16.63
CA GLU A 102 -4.20 -43.53 16.23
C GLU A 102 -4.77 -42.19 15.76
N LEU A 103 -4.15 -41.08 16.17
CA LEU A 103 -4.52 -39.74 15.75
C LEU A 103 -3.83 -39.23 14.50
N LEU A 104 -2.85 -39.95 13.93
CA LEU A 104 -2.19 -39.52 12.69
C LEU A 104 -3.19 -39.18 11.57
N PRO A 105 -4.27 -39.96 11.34
CA PRO A 105 -5.27 -39.61 10.35
C PRO A 105 -6.00 -38.29 10.62
N VAL A 106 -6.19 -37.95 11.90
CA VAL A 106 -6.85 -36.71 12.35
C VAL A 106 -5.91 -35.52 12.17
N VAL A 107 -4.63 -35.67 12.53
CA VAL A 107 -3.61 -34.64 12.31
C VAL A 107 -3.50 -34.29 10.84
N LEU A 108 -3.44 -35.30 9.97
CA LEU A 108 -3.32 -35.08 8.52
C LEU A 108 -4.57 -34.44 7.93
N ALA A 109 -5.78 -34.84 8.37
CA ALA A 109 -7.02 -34.19 7.95
C ALA A 109 -7.07 -32.70 8.35
N GLU A 110 -6.55 -32.34 9.53
CA GLU A 110 -6.43 -30.93 9.93
C GLU A 110 -5.41 -30.18 9.06
N LEU A 111 -4.28 -30.77 8.69
CA LEU A 111 -3.31 -30.14 7.79
C LEU A 111 -3.88 -29.95 6.37
N GLU A 112 -4.62 -30.94 5.85
CA GLU A 112 -5.32 -30.85 4.56
C GLU A 112 -6.34 -29.71 4.57
N LEU A 113 -7.11 -29.56 5.65
CA LEU A 113 -8.05 -28.44 5.79
C LEU A 113 -7.34 -27.08 5.79
N ARG A 114 -6.18 -26.98 6.45
CA ARG A 114 -5.36 -25.76 6.42
C ARG A 114 -4.84 -25.45 5.02
N ALA A 115 -4.44 -26.47 4.27
CA ALA A 115 -3.96 -26.29 2.91
C ALA A 115 -5.05 -25.71 1.99
N VAL A 116 -6.29 -26.20 2.11
CA VAL A 116 -7.44 -25.65 1.38
C VAL A 116 -7.71 -24.19 1.77
N GLU A 117 -7.68 -23.87 3.06
CA GLU A 117 -7.88 -22.50 3.53
C GLU A 117 -6.74 -21.55 3.11
N ASP A 118 -5.50 -22.04 3.11
CA ASP A 118 -4.31 -21.29 2.67
C ASP A 118 -4.33 -21.05 1.16
N GLN A 119 -4.76 -22.03 0.37
CA GLN A 119 -4.96 -21.90 -1.06
C GLN A 119 -6.02 -20.85 -1.38
N GLN A 120 -7.18 -20.91 -0.72
CA GLN A 120 -8.25 -19.94 -0.92
C GLN A 120 -7.76 -18.53 -0.58
N ARG A 121 -7.03 -18.38 0.53
CA ARG A 121 -6.45 -17.09 0.91
C ARG A 121 -5.46 -16.58 -0.12
N ALA A 122 -4.58 -17.43 -0.65
CA ALA A 122 -3.63 -17.01 -1.69
C ALA A 122 -4.36 -16.53 -2.95
N ILE A 123 -5.44 -17.20 -3.35
CA ILE A 123 -6.29 -16.78 -4.47
C ILE A 123 -6.95 -15.43 -4.18
N ASP A 124 -7.51 -15.25 -2.98
CA ASP A 124 -8.19 -14.02 -2.58
C ASP A 124 -7.21 -12.84 -2.46
N GLU A 125 -6.02 -13.08 -1.91
CA GLU A 125 -4.95 -12.08 -1.82
C GLU A 125 -4.49 -11.63 -3.21
N GLU A 126 -4.33 -12.56 -4.15
CA GLU A 126 -3.93 -12.24 -5.52
C GLU A 126 -5.02 -11.46 -6.26
N ARG A 127 -6.29 -11.88 -6.14
CA ARG A 127 -7.44 -11.14 -6.68
C ARG A 127 -7.51 -9.73 -6.10
N ALA A 128 -7.36 -9.60 -4.79
CA ALA A 128 -7.41 -8.30 -4.12
C ALA A 128 -6.24 -7.39 -4.56
N LYS A 129 -5.04 -7.93 -4.81
CA LYS A 129 -3.91 -7.17 -5.38
C LYS A 129 -4.22 -6.71 -6.80
N ALA A 130 -4.73 -7.60 -7.67
CA ALA A 130 -5.09 -7.26 -9.04
C ALA A 130 -6.20 -6.20 -9.10
N GLU A 131 -7.25 -6.34 -8.28
CA GLU A 131 -8.32 -5.34 -8.18
C GLU A 131 -7.81 -3.99 -7.69
N ARG A 132 -6.91 -3.96 -6.70
CA ARG A 132 -6.27 -2.72 -6.24
C ARG A 132 -5.42 -2.09 -7.33
N GLN A 133 -4.65 -2.88 -8.09
CA GLN A 133 -3.86 -2.39 -9.21
C GLN A 133 -4.76 -1.72 -10.27
N VAL A 134 -5.86 -2.36 -10.66
CA VAL A 134 -6.81 -1.79 -11.63
C VAL A 134 -7.42 -0.49 -11.12
N ARG A 135 -7.82 -0.44 -9.84
CA ARG A 135 -8.37 0.79 -9.24
C ARG A 135 -7.35 1.91 -9.17
N TRP A 136 -6.10 1.58 -8.85
CA TRP A 136 -5.00 2.54 -8.81
C TRP A 136 -4.70 3.10 -10.20
N GLU A 137 -4.63 2.26 -11.23
CA GLU A 137 -4.43 2.69 -12.62
C GLU A 137 -5.56 3.62 -13.08
N ALA A 138 -6.82 3.26 -12.80
CA ALA A 138 -7.97 4.11 -13.12
C ALA A 138 -7.91 5.47 -12.39
N ALA A 139 -7.51 5.48 -11.11
CA ALA A 139 -7.30 6.70 -10.35
C ALA A 139 -6.16 7.55 -10.93
N MET A 140 -5.06 6.94 -11.37
CA MET A 140 -3.95 7.65 -12.01
C MET A 140 -4.35 8.31 -13.33
N THR A 141 -5.13 7.62 -14.16
CA THR A 141 -5.67 8.20 -15.41
C THR A 141 -6.57 9.39 -15.11
N ALA A 142 -7.54 9.24 -14.20
CA ALA A 142 -8.44 10.32 -13.83
C ALA A 142 -7.71 11.52 -13.21
N ALA A 143 -6.74 11.27 -12.33
CA ALA A 143 -5.91 12.31 -11.72
C ALA A 143 -5.08 13.07 -12.77
N ASN A 144 -4.56 12.38 -13.77
CA ASN A 144 -3.78 13.00 -14.84
C ASN A 144 -4.65 13.91 -15.73
N GLU A 145 -5.84 13.46 -16.09
CA GLU A 145 -6.82 14.28 -16.82
C GLU A 145 -7.19 15.54 -16.03
N GLN A 146 -7.43 15.39 -14.72
CA GLN A 146 -7.78 16.52 -13.85
C GLN A 146 -6.61 17.49 -13.68
N ALA A 147 -5.38 17.00 -13.57
CA ALA A 147 -4.19 17.84 -13.49
C ALA A 147 -3.96 18.65 -14.77
N ILE A 148 -4.18 18.05 -15.94
CA ILE A 148 -4.12 18.76 -17.23
C ILE A 148 -5.23 19.81 -17.31
N HIS A 149 -6.45 19.46 -16.89
CA HIS A 149 -7.57 20.39 -16.86
C HIS A 149 -7.27 21.61 -15.99
N GLU A 150 -6.68 21.42 -14.80
CA GLU A 150 -6.31 22.56 -13.94
C GLU A 150 -5.25 23.47 -14.58
N GLN A 151 -4.26 22.90 -15.28
CA GLN A 151 -3.29 23.72 -16.03
C GLN A 151 -3.96 24.58 -17.10
N TYR A 152 -4.92 24.02 -17.84
CA TYR A 152 -5.69 24.77 -18.83
C TYR A 152 -6.55 25.84 -18.19
N ALA A 153 -7.19 25.53 -17.06
CA ALA A 153 -7.98 26.49 -16.31
C ALA A 153 -7.11 27.64 -15.77
N GLU A 154 -5.93 27.36 -15.22
CA GLU A 154 -4.95 28.37 -14.81
C GLU A 154 -4.58 29.28 -15.98
N ARG A 155 -4.22 28.69 -17.13
CA ARG A 155 -3.84 29.47 -18.31
C ARG A 155 -4.96 30.35 -18.84
N LEU A 156 -6.19 29.84 -18.84
CA LEU A 156 -7.37 30.61 -19.22
C LEU A 156 -7.62 31.78 -18.26
N ARG A 157 -7.49 31.56 -16.94
CA ARG A 157 -7.62 32.62 -15.94
C ARG A 157 -6.58 33.72 -16.13
N GLU A 158 -5.33 33.35 -16.40
CA GLU A 158 -4.25 34.30 -16.70
C GLU A 158 -4.58 35.17 -17.92
N GLN A 159 -4.98 34.54 -19.04
CA GLN A 159 -5.37 35.27 -20.26
C GLN A 159 -6.56 36.20 -20.01
N ALA A 160 -7.59 35.73 -19.31
CA ALA A 160 -8.75 36.56 -18.97
C ALA A 160 -8.39 37.75 -18.06
N GLN A 161 -7.41 37.58 -17.17
CA GLN A 161 -6.90 38.67 -16.34
C GLN A 161 -6.12 39.69 -17.17
N GLN A 162 -5.21 39.24 -18.04
CA GLN A 162 -4.44 40.12 -18.94
C GLN A 162 -5.36 40.91 -19.88
N TRP A 163 -6.37 40.25 -20.44
CA TRP A 163 -7.38 40.90 -21.27
C TRP A 163 -8.14 41.98 -20.50
N ARG A 164 -8.66 41.68 -19.30
CA ARG A 164 -9.35 42.69 -18.46
C ARG A 164 -8.45 43.88 -18.12
N GLN A 165 -7.18 43.63 -17.85
CA GLN A 165 -6.21 44.68 -17.60
C GLN A 165 -6.00 45.55 -18.85
N ALA A 166 -5.86 44.94 -20.02
CA ALA A 166 -5.74 45.65 -21.30
C ALA A 166 -6.98 46.52 -21.58
N GLU A 167 -8.20 46.00 -21.38
CA GLU A 167 -9.45 46.77 -21.51
C GLU A 167 -9.45 48.01 -20.60
N GLY A 168 -9.10 47.83 -19.32
CA GLY A 168 -9.03 48.94 -18.37
C GLY A 168 -8.02 50.02 -18.78
N LEU A 169 -6.87 49.60 -19.31
CA LEU A 169 -5.86 50.53 -19.81
C LEU A 169 -6.26 51.20 -21.13
N ARG A 170 -7.01 50.52 -22.02
CA ARG A 170 -7.59 51.16 -23.23
C ARG A 170 -8.61 52.22 -22.84
N ALA A 171 -9.44 51.96 -21.84
CA ALA A 171 -10.38 52.95 -21.31
C ALA A 171 -9.64 54.16 -20.72
N TYR A 172 -8.58 53.94 -19.93
CA TYR A 172 -7.72 55.02 -19.44
C TYR A 172 -7.08 55.83 -20.58
N CYS A 173 -6.52 55.18 -21.59
CA CYS A 173 -5.93 55.86 -22.75
C CYS A 173 -6.97 56.72 -23.50
N SER A 174 -8.19 56.21 -23.64
CA SER A 174 -9.30 56.93 -24.27
C SER A 174 -9.72 58.16 -23.45
N ALA A 175 -9.79 58.02 -22.12
CA ALA A 175 -10.09 59.13 -21.22
C ALA A 175 -8.98 60.21 -21.23
N LEU A 176 -7.71 59.78 -21.28
CA LEU A 176 -6.56 60.69 -21.37
C LEU A 176 -6.56 61.45 -22.70
N GLU A 177 -6.83 60.77 -23.82
CA GLU A 177 -6.98 61.42 -25.13
C GLU A 177 -8.10 62.46 -25.13
N ALA A 178 -9.25 62.14 -24.51
CA ALA A 178 -10.36 63.07 -24.40
C ALA A 178 -9.99 64.33 -23.58
N ARG A 179 -9.27 64.17 -22.44
CA ARG A 179 -8.76 65.30 -21.63
C ARG A 179 -7.74 66.15 -22.39
N LEU A 180 -6.86 65.52 -23.17
CA LEU A 180 -5.86 66.22 -24.00
C LEU A 180 -6.51 66.98 -25.17
N SER A 181 -7.69 66.56 -25.60
CA SER A 181 -8.50 67.23 -26.62
C SER A 181 -9.28 68.44 -26.07
N GLN A 182 -9.27 68.64 -24.75
CA GLN A 182 -9.93 69.75 -24.05
C GLN A 182 -8.94 70.49 -23.14
N PRO A 183 -8.00 71.29 -23.69
CA PRO A 183 -7.06 72.08 -22.90
C PRO A 183 -7.78 73.07 -21.99
N GLN A 184 -7.37 73.15 -20.72
CA GLN A 184 -7.92 74.09 -19.75
C GLN A 184 -6.99 75.30 -19.56
N ALA A 185 -7.55 76.41 -19.04
CA ALA A 185 -6.76 77.58 -18.69
C ALA A 185 -5.75 77.22 -17.58
N GLY A 186 -4.47 77.20 -17.94
CA GLY A 186 -3.36 76.79 -17.06
C GLY A 186 -2.60 75.54 -17.51
N ASP A 187 -3.07 74.84 -18.54
CA ASP A 187 -2.31 73.73 -19.13
C ASP A 187 -1.09 74.27 -19.89
N ASP A 188 0.12 73.89 -19.44
CA ASP A 188 1.37 74.23 -20.10
C ASP A 188 1.57 73.41 -21.39
N ALA A 189 2.06 74.05 -22.45
CA ALA A 189 2.23 73.44 -23.76
C ALA A 189 3.25 72.28 -23.74
N SER A 190 4.33 72.41 -22.96
CA SER A 190 5.35 71.35 -22.81
C SER A 190 4.80 70.15 -22.04
N ALA A 191 4.04 70.40 -20.97
CA ALA A 191 3.35 69.35 -20.22
C ALA A 191 2.34 68.58 -21.09
N MET A 192 1.57 69.29 -21.94
CA MET A 192 0.64 68.64 -22.87
C MET A 192 1.35 67.76 -23.90
N GLU A 193 2.49 68.19 -24.42
CA GLU A 193 3.27 67.39 -25.37
C GLU A 193 3.87 66.13 -24.72
N SER A 194 4.41 66.26 -23.51
CA SER A 194 4.88 65.12 -22.71
C SER A 194 3.74 64.10 -22.45
N ALA A 195 2.54 64.59 -22.14
CA ALA A 195 1.37 63.74 -21.95
C ALA A 195 0.94 63.01 -23.24
N ARG A 196 1.10 63.62 -24.42
CA ARG A 196 0.87 62.94 -25.71
C ARG A 196 1.87 61.84 -25.96
N GLN A 197 3.15 62.07 -25.63
CA GLN A 197 4.19 61.03 -25.74
C GLN A 197 3.90 59.86 -24.80
N TRP A 198 3.47 60.15 -23.56
CA TRP A 198 3.01 59.13 -22.62
C TRP A 198 1.82 58.34 -23.16
N LEU A 199 0.80 59.01 -23.71
CA LEU A 199 -0.35 58.35 -24.31
C LEU A 199 0.05 57.43 -25.48
N ALA A 200 0.96 57.86 -26.34
CA ALA A 200 1.46 57.05 -27.45
C ALA A 200 2.19 55.79 -26.96
N TRP A 201 3.05 55.94 -25.95
CA TRP A 201 3.73 54.80 -25.31
C TRP A 201 2.72 53.86 -24.64
N ALA A 202 1.75 54.40 -23.89
CA ALA A 202 0.76 53.60 -23.18
C ALA A 202 -0.09 52.77 -24.15
N ARG A 203 -0.49 53.34 -25.29
CA ARG A 203 -1.20 52.60 -26.35
C ARG A 203 -0.39 51.44 -26.89
N ALA A 204 0.89 51.64 -27.19
CA ALA A 204 1.78 50.58 -27.64
C ALA A 204 1.96 49.48 -26.58
N HIS A 205 2.08 49.87 -25.30
CA HIS A 205 2.18 48.92 -24.19
C HIS A 205 0.91 48.07 -24.04
N VAL A 206 -0.27 48.67 -24.15
CA VAL A 206 -1.55 47.97 -24.06
C VAL A 206 -1.75 46.97 -25.20
N LEU A 207 -1.33 47.33 -26.42
CA LEU A 207 -1.33 46.38 -27.54
C LEU A 207 -0.45 45.17 -27.25
N ALA A 208 0.76 45.37 -26.71
CA ALA A 208 1.66 44.27 -26.38
C ALA A 208 1.16 43.37 -25.22
N LEU A 209 0.36 43.93 -24.31
CA LEU A 209 -0.24 43.20 -23.18
C LEU A 209 -1.48 42.40 -23.57
N ASP A 210 -2.21 42.82 -24.61
CA ASP A 210 -3.49 42.26 -24.97
C ASP A 210 -3.34 40.84 -25.54
N PRO A 211 -3.85 39.81 -24.84
CA PRO A 211 -3.70 38.42 -25.27
C PRO A 211 -4.51 38.10 -26.54
N LEU A 212 -5.38 39.02 -27.01
CA LEU A 212 -6.21 38.85 -28.20
C LEU A 212 -5.64 39.54 -29.45
N GLN A 213 -4.42 40.09 -29.41
CA GLN A 213 -3.74 40.54 -30.63
C GLN A 213 -3.53 39.40 -31.65
N GLY A 214 -3.40 38.17 -31.15
CA GLY A 214 -3.47 36.95 -31.94
C GLY A 214 -4.57 36.04 -31.39
N LEU A 215 -5.13 35.17 -32.23
CA LEU A 215 -6.11 34.19 -31.77
C LEU A 215 -5.42 33.19 -30.82
N PRO A 216 -5.84 33.10 -29.54
CA PRO A 216 -5.28 32.12 -28.63
C PRO A 216 -5.65 30.70 -29.10
N THR A 217 -4.68 29.79 -29.03
CA THR A 217 -4.86 28.36 -29.31
C THR A 217 -4.79 27.57 -28.01
N MET A 218 -5.23 26.31 -28.05
CA MET A 218 -5.11 25.42 -26.90
C MET A 218 -3.63 25.31 -26.49
N PRO A 219 -3.25 25.65 -25.25
CA PRO A 219 -1.88 25.56 -24.81
C PRO A 219 -1.42 24.09 -24.78
N GLU A 220 -0.16 23.85 -25.08
CA GLU A 220 0.44 22.54 -24.87
C GLU A 220 0.52 22.26 -23.36
N ALA A 221 -0.02 21.12 -22.93
CA ALA A 221 0.02 20.75 -21.51
C ALA A 221 1.46 20.48 -21.08
N ARG A 222 1.87 21.02 -19.93
CA ARG A 222 3.18 20.65 -19.36
C ARG A 222 3.11 19.21 -18.88
N LYS A 223 4.25 18.51 -18.94
CA LYS A 223 4.36 17.14 -18.43
C LYS A 223 3.95 17.11 -16.95
N VAL A 224 2.90 16.34 -16.66
CA VAL A 224 2.38 16.13 -15.30
C VAL A 224 3.39 15.30 -14.51
N LYS A 225 3.82 15.80 -13.36
CA LYS A 225 4.71 15.09 -12.44
C LYS A 225 3.89 14.34 -11.38
N PRO A 226 4.44 13.29 -10.75
CA PRO A 226 3.75 12.57 -9.67
C PRO A 226 3.23 13.48 -8.55
N GLU A 227 3.94 14.57 -8.26
CA GLU A 227 3.57 15.55 -7.24
C GLU A 227 2.33 16.35 -7.63
N ASP A 228 2.13 16.63 -8.92
CA ASP A 228 0.96 17.34 -9.44
C ASP A 228 -0.32 16.50 -9.34
N LEU A 229 -0.19 15.17 -9.24
CA LEU A 229 -1.31 14.24 -9.14
C LEU A 229 -1.83 14.09 -7.70
N LYS A 230 -1.00 14.41 -6.69
CA LYS A 230 -1.33 14.23 -5.27
C LYS A 230 -2.70 14.80 -4.87
N PRO A 231 -3.08 16.02 -5.29
CA PRO A 231 -4.38 16.59 -4.91
C PRO A 231 -5.59 15.80 -5.45
N PHE A 232 -5.39 15.00 -6.50
CA PHE A 232 -6.47 14.31 -7.23
C PHE A 232 -6.53 12.80 -6.94
N LEU A 233 -5.52 12.24 -6.26
CA LEU A 233 -5.40 10.80 -6.01
C LEU A 233 -6.07 10.33 -4.70
N GLY A 234 -6.47 11.24 -3.81
CA GLY A 234 -7.12 10.90 -2.55
C GLY A 234 -6.25 10.00 -1.67
N GLU A 235 -6.70 8.76 -1.41
CA GLU A 235 -5.97 7.78 -0.59
C GLU A 235 -4.86 7.03 -1.36
N TRP A 236 -4.82 7.17 -2.69
CA TRP A 236 -3.85 6.49 -3.54
C TRP A 236 -2.51 7.22 -3.55
N SER A 237 -1.42 6.44 -3.60
CA SER A 237 -0.07 6.97 -3.80
C SER A 237 0.23 7.12 -5.30
N PRO A 238 0.92 8.17 -5.74
CA PRO A 238 1.41 8.27 -7.13
C PRO A 238 2.39 7.16 -7.53
N HIS A 239 2.94 6.44 -6.55
CA HIS A 239 4.00 5.44 -6.74
C HIS A 239 3.52 3.99 -6.64
N GLY A 240 2.24 3.74 -6.33
CA GLY A 240 1.70 2.39 -6.36
C GLY A 240 0.35 2.20 -5.65
N PRO A 241 -0.26 1.02 -5.83
CA PRO A 241 -1.58 0.66 -5.28
C PRO A 241 -1.53 0.34 -3.78
N GLU A 242 -0.35 0.08 -3.23
CA GLU A 242 -0.15 -0.02 -1.79
C GLU A 242 -0.20 1.42 -1.27
N GLY A 243 -1.41 1.88 -0.92
CA GLY A 243 -1.71 3.25 -0.52
C GLY A 243 -0.79 3.78 0.58
N ASN A 244 -0.95 5.06 0.92
CA ASN A 244 -0.04 5.77 1.81
C ASN A 244 -0.04 5.19 3.25
N ARG A 245 0.69 4.09 3.48
CA ARG A 245 0.86 3.47 4.81
C ARG A 245 1.69 4.34 5.76
N TYR A 246 2.33 5.38 5.22
CA TYR A 246 3.05 6.39 5.96
C TYR A 246 2.43 7.74 5.61
N GLY A 247 1.47 8.19 6.42
CA GLY A 247 0.90 9.54 6.30
C GLY A 247 2.03 10.55 6.13
N TRP A 248 1.98 11.32 5.06
CA TRP A 248 2.81 12.50 4.89
C TRP A 248 1.94 13.65 5.41
N GLU A 249 2.24 14.08 6.65
CA GLU A 249 1.88 15.41 7.15
C GLU A 249 2.69 16.49 6.43
#